data_AF-A0A7I8WCT6-F1
#
_entry.id   AF-A0A7I8WCT6-F1
#
_cell.length_a   1.000
_cell.length_b   1.000
_cell.length_c   1.000
_cell.angle_alpha   90.00
_cell.angle_beta   90.00
_cell.angle_gamma   90.00
#
_symmetry.space_group_name_H-M   'P 1'
#
loop_
_entity.id
_entity.type
_entity.pdbx_description
1 polymer ?
#
loop_
_entity_poly.entity_id
_entity_poly.type
_entity_poly.pdbx_seq_one_letter_code
_entity_poly.pdbx_strand_id
1 'polypeptide(L)'
;MSNGSEVAISNSLWPSILQTNGNDCPVCKESIEKYKVFPDNFARREICALPICCPYQQYGCSAKITLTTKVKHAKEYQHIEEQCPALFKQCEICCKQVLLADFRNHHKACKKENTTCAYCLKSLKLCELSLHEDNCGEDELTCQFSDIGCPFRVAKKEKMEEHLTDPFSIYQHQFYLKEAFLQKNSSSRASEKRQDDQLAYLNNKVSYLESVVEKQANHLDNNNSGLNEERYCFGRYIWKVYPVDELRQKAVLGIKRSVHSSSFYTSPHGYKMSLRINLNGIDSSLNKCISLFIHIMQGEYDDYLSWPFRGTITLTLVGQNGHDDVVEILKTRTNLAAFFKPNGVRNYKGFGYMELVPLNTLGNYVKDNTLVVRVKIVEE
;
A
#
# COMPACT_ATOMS: atom_id res chain seq x y z
N MET A 1 -28.85 3.80 37.44
CA MET A 1 -28.64 2.52 36.75
C MET A 1 -29.69 2.43 35.64
N SER A 2 -29.33 2.85 34.43
CA SER A 2 -30.21 2.81 33.26
C SER A 2 -29.40 2.15 32.14
N ASN A 3 -29.90 0.99 31.72
CA ASN A 3 -29.32 0.09 30.73
C ASN A 3 -29.16 0.82 29.38
N GLY A 4 -27.92 0.91 28.88
CA GLY A 4 -27.64 1.24 27.48
C GLY A 4 -27.83 -0.01 26.63
N SER A 5 -28.83 0.00 25.77
CA SER A 5 -29.14 -1.08 24.83
C SER A 5 -28.15 -1.08 23.66
N GLU A 6 -27.16 -1.96 23.70
CA GLU A 6 -26.29 -2.24 22.55
C GLU A 6 -27.06 -3.04 21.49
N VAL A 7 -27.05 -2.56 20.24
CA VAL A 7 -27.75 -3.22 19.13
C VAL A 7 -26.75 -4.01 18.29
N ALA A 8 -26.86 -5.35 18.34
CA ALA A 8 -26.10 -6.26 17.51
C ALA A 8 -26.80 -6.48 16.15
N ILE A 9 -26.07 -6.34 15.04
CA ILE A 9 -26.61 -6.55 13.68
C ILE A 9 -25.66 -7.46 12.88
N SER A 10 -26.24 -8.43 12.16
CA SER A 10 -25.51 -9.33 11.26
C SER A 10 -24.94 -8.61 10.03
N ASN A 11 -23.67 -8.87 9.70
CA ASN A 11 -22.99 -8.35 8.50
C ASN A 11 -23.65 -8.75 7.17
N SER A 12 -24.52 -9.76 7.13
CA SER A 12 -25.25 -10.15 5.91
C SER A 12 -26.44 -9.23 5.58
N LEU A 13 -26.87 -8.40 6.53
CA LEU A 13 -28.00 -7.46 6.37
C LEU A 13 -27.52 -6.01 6.19
N TRP A 14 -26.21 -5.76 6.35
CA TRP A 14 -25.60 -4.44 6.30
C TRP A 14 -25.85 -3.66 4.98
N PRO A 15 -25.80 -4.28 3.79
CA PRO A 15 -26.09 -3.55 2.55
C PRO A 15 -27.57 -3.15 2.42
N SER A 16 -28.50 -3.92 3.00
CA SER A 16 -29.94 -3.70 2.86
C SER A 16 -30.51 -2.71 3.89
N ILE A 17 -29.92 -2.65 5.09
CA ILE A 17 -30.35 -1.71 6.16
C ILE A 17 -29.91 -0.27 5.85
N LEU A 18 -28.70 -0.08 5.32
CA LEU A 18 -28.19 1.26 4.95
C LEU A 18 -28.87 1.87 3.71
N GLN A 19 -29.53 1.05 2.89
CA GLN A 19 -30.26 1.55 1.71
C GLN A 19 -31.62 2.16 2.04
N THR A 20 -32.17 1.93 3.24
CA THR A 20 -33.58 2.26 3.52
C THR A 20 -33.79 3.37 4.56
N ASN A 21 -32.92 3.56 5.57
CA ASN A 21 -33.24 4.45 6.71
C ASN A 21 -32.13 5.44 7.15
N GLY A 22 -31.12 5.69 6.32
CA GLY A 22 -29.95 6.48 6.77
C GLY A 22 -29.16 5.73 7.85
N ASN A 23 -28.10 6.34 8.38
CA ASN A 23 -27.18 5.67 9.33
C ASN A 23 -27.80 5.42 10.72
N ASP A 24 -29.12 5.43 10.89
CA ASP A 24 -29.77 5.34 12.19
C ASP A 24 -30.33 3.94 12.45
N CYS A 25 -30.20 3.48 13.70
CA CYS A 25 -30.71 2.19 14.11
C CYS A 25 -32.25 2.13 14.01
N PRO A 26 -32.85 1.12 13.35
CA PRO A 26 -34.30 1.02 13.22
C PRO A 26 -35.03 0.71 14.55
N VAL A 27 -34.29 0.28 15.59
CA VAL A 27 -34.86 -0.08 16.89
C VAL A 27 -34.76 1.07 17.89
N CYS A 28 -33.57 1.66 18.05
CA CYS A 28 -33.33 2.75 19.03
C CYS A 28 -33.21 4.14 18.42
N LYS A 29 -33.17 4.29 17.09
CA LYS A 29 -33.00 5.55 16.34
C LYS A 29 -31.69 6.31 16.63
N GLU A 30 -30.74 5.66 17.29
CA GLU A 30 -29.40 6.23 17.48
C GLU A 30 -28.54 6.07 16.22
N SER A 31 -27.67 7.04 15.98
CA SER A 31 -26.78 7.03 14.82
C SER A 31 -25.69 5.98 14.97
N ILE A 32 -25.60 5.06 14.01
CA ILE A 32 -24.69 3.93 14.01
C ILE A 32 -23.36 4.35 13.38
N GLU A 33 -22.32 4.44 14.22
CA GLU A 33 -20.95 4.69 13.76
C GLU A 33 -20.31 3.39 13.24
N LYS A 34 -19.86 3.40 11.98
CA LYS A 34 -19.36 2.21 11.24
C LYS A 34 -18.25 1.42 11.96
N TYR A 35 -17.45 2.06 12.82
CA TYR A 35 -16.35 1.42 13.55
C TYR A 35 -16.80 0.74 14.86
N LYS A 36 -18.04 0.95 15.30
CA LYS A 36 -18.66 0.33 16.48
C LYS A 36 -19.56 -0.86 16.13
N VAL A 37 -19.63 -1.25 14.85
CA VAL A 37 -20.42 -2.39 14.38
C VAL A 37 -19.51 -3.60 14.25
N PHE A 38 -19.83 -4.65 14.99
CA PHE A 38 -19.05 -5.88 15.01
C PHE A 38 -19.93 -7.07 14.60
N PRO A 39 -19.38 -8.08 13.91
CA PRO A 39 -20.13 -9.27 13.58
C PRO A 39 -20.61 -9.95 14.86
N ASP A 40 -21.92 -10.16 14.97
CA ASP A 40 -22.50 -10.93 16.06
C ASP A 40 -22.09 -12.40 15.94
N ASN A 41 -20.93 -12.70 16.53
CA ASN A 41 -20.37 -14.04 16.57
C ASN A 41 -21.20 -14.98 17.43
N PHE A 42 -22.03 -14.46 18.34
CA PHE A 42 -22.93 -15.26 19.15
C PHE A 42 -24.11 -15.74 18.30
N ALA A 43 -24.82 -14.83 17.63
CA ALA A 43 -25.89 -15.17 16.69
C ALA A 43 -25.40 -16.07 15.54
N ARG A 44 -24.19 -15.80 15.00
CA ARG A 44 -23.59 -16.67 13.98
C ARG A 44 -23.35 -18.09 14.50
N ARG A 45 -22.88 -18.24 15.75
CA ARG A 45 -22.68 -19.56 16.36
C ARG A 45 -24.00 -20.28 16.58
N GLU A 46 -25.04 -19.58 17.05
CA GLU A 46 -26.38 -20.15 17.23
C GLU A 46 -26.98 -20.62 15.90
N ILE A 47 -26.96 -19.78 14.85
CA ILE A 47 -27.46 -20.14 13.51
C ILE A 47 -26.70 -21.35 12.95
N CYS A 48 -25.38 -21.36 13.07
CA CYS A 48 -24.55 -22.46 12.61
C CYS A 48 -24.77 -23.77 13.39
N ALA A 49 -25.27 -23.69 14.62
CA ALA A 49 -25.60 -24.83 15.48
C ALA A 49 -27.04 -25.35 15.29
N LEU A 50 -27.89 -24.64 14.54
CA LEU A 50 -29.25 -25.10 14.27
C LEU A 50 -29.26 -26.41 13.46
N PRO A 51 -30.05 -27.41 13.89
CA PRO A 51 -30.18 -28.66 13.15
C PRO A 51 -31.08 -28.47 11.92
N ILE A 52 -30.57 -28.88 10.76
CA ILE A 52 -31.28 -28.90 9.47
C ILE A 52 -31.33 -30.34 8.93
N CYS A 53 -32.35 -30.65 8.14
CA CYS A 53 -32.39 -31.92 7.40
C CYS A 53 -31.39 -31.91 6.24
N CYS A 54 -30.80 -33.06 5.94
CA CYS A 54 -29.96 -33.21 4.76
C CYS A 54 -30.76 -32.87 3.47
N PRO A 55 -30.20 -32.07 2.52
CA PRO A 55 -30.87 -31.77 1.25
C PRO A 55 -31.23 -33.00 0.42
N TYR A 56 -30.60 -34.15 0.70
CA TYR A 56 -30.88 -35.44 0.07
C TYR A 56 -31.94 -36.28 0.81
N GLN A 57 -32.74 -35.68 1.70
CA GLN A 57 -33.80 -36.38 2.43
C GLN A 57 -34.80 -37.09 1.51
N GLN A 58 -35.13 -36.47 0.38
CA GLN A 58 -36.00 -37.06 -0.65
C GLN A 58 -35.39 -38.28 -1.37
N TYR A 59 -34.08 -38.51 -1.20
CA TYR A 59 -33.36 -39.66 -1.76
C TYR A 59 -32.97 -40.68 -0.68
N GLY A 60 -33.59 -40.60 0.51
CA GLY A 60 -33.45 -41.59 1.58
C GLY A 60 -32.47 -41.24 2.70
N CYS A 61 -31.82 -40.07 2.66
CA CYS A 61 -30.94 -39.63 3.75
C CYS A 61 -31.73 -38.98 4.89
N SER A 62 -31.92 -39.69 6.01
CA SER A 62 -32.66 -39.20 7.18
C SER A 62 -31.83 -38.39 8.18
N ALA A 63 -30.58 -38.04 7.83
CA ALA A 63 -29.66 -37.37 8.74
C ALA A 63 -30.09 -35.91 9.03
N LYS A 64 -30.08 -35.56 10.32
CA LYS A 64 -30.14 -34.17 10.80
C LYS A 64 -28.71 -33.69 11.05
N ILE A 65 -28.31 -32.66 10.34
CA ILE A 65 -26.95 -32.11 10.34
C ILE A 65 -26.99 -30.63 10.71
N THR A 66 -25.83 -30.07 11.05
CA THR A 66 -25.68 -28.62 11.24
C THR A 66 -25.06 -27.98 10.00
N LEU A 67 -25.20 -26.66 9.85
CA LEU A 67 -24.57 -25.95 8.72
C LEU A 67 -23.05 -26.12 8.71
N THR A 68 -22.42 -26.27 9.88
CA THR A 68 -20.98 -26.52 10.02
C THR A 68 -20.54 -27.92 9.61
N THR A 69 -21.44 -28.90 9.62
CA THR A 69 -21.13 -30.30 9.35
C THR A 69 -21.57 -30.77 7.96
N LYS A 70 -22.27 -29.92 7.19
CA LYS A 70 -22.75 -30.22 5.83
C LYS A 70 -21.68 -30.74 4.86
N VAL A 71 -20.50 -30.11 4.83
CA VAL A 71 -19.41 -30.49 3.91
C VAL A 71 -18.75 -31.81 4.33
N LYS A 72 -18.65 -32.08 5.64
CA LYS A 72 -18.13 -33.36 6.14
C LYS A 72 -19.13 -34.48 5.89
N HIS A 73 -20.41 -34.27 6.21
CA HIS A 73 -21.48 -35.23 5.94
C HIS A 73 -21.53 -35.64 4.46
N ALA A 74 -21.46 -34.68 3.53
CA ALA A 74 -21.48 -34.97 2.10
C ALA A 74 -20.27 -35.82 1.62
N LYS A 75 -19.10 -35.64 2.25
CA LYS A 75 -17.87 -36.41 1.93
C LYS A 75 -17.85 -37.79 2.59
N GLU A 76 -18.26 -37.87 3.85
CA GLU A 76 -18.24 -39.11 4.65
C GLU A 76 -19.35 -40.10 4.25
N TYR A 77 -20.51 -39.60 3.81
CA TYR A 77 -21.65 -40.42 3.39
C TYR A 77 -21.69 -40.70 1.89
N GLN A 78 -20.63 -40.39 1.14
CA GLN A 78 -20.43 -40.85 -0.24
C GLN A 78 -21.71 -40.70 -1.10
N HIS A 79 -22.19 -39.47 -1.29
CA HIS A 79 -23.12 -39.19 -2.40
C HIS A 79 -22.34 -39.35 -3.73
N ILE A 80 -22.14 -40.60 -4.16
CA ILE A 80 -21.26 -41.01 -5.25
C ILE A 80 -21.92 -40.68 -6.60
N GLU A 81 -21.26 -39.83 -7.39
CA GLU A 81 -21.68 -39.43 -8.75
C GLU A 81 -21.90 -40.66 -9.68
N GLU A 82 -21.13 -41.73 -9.51
CA GLU A 82 -21.12 -42.90 -10.42
C GLU A 82 -22.20 -43.97 -10.18
N GLN A 83 -22.90 -43.94 -9.04
CA GLN A 83 -23.95 -44.92 -8.72
C GLN A 83 -25.35 -44.31 -8.65
N CYS A 84 -25.48 -43.04 -9.06
CA CYS A 84 -26.75 -42.34 -9.11
C CYS A 84 -27.62 -42.93 -10.24
N PRO A 85 -28.82 -43.48 -9.94
CA PRO A 85 -29.74 -43.99 -10.98
C PRO A 85 -30.20 -42.92 -11.98
N ALA A 86 -30.02 -41.63 -11.64
CA ALA A 86 -30.34 -40.48 -12.48
C ALA A 86 -29.17 -39.96 -13.34
N LEU A 87 -28.03 -40.67 -13.36
CA LEU A 87 -26.88 -40.34 -14.21
C LEU A 87 -27.13 -40.80 -15.66
N PHE A 88 -26.70 -40.02 -16.65
CA PHE A 88 -26.75 -40.38 -18.07
C PHE A 88 -25.41 -40.94 -18.54
N LYS A 89 -25.43 -42.06 -19.26
CA LYS A 89 -24.28 -42.65 -19.95
C LYS A 89 -24.53 -42.67 -21.46
N GLN A 90 -23.52 -42.28 -22.24
CA GLN A 90 -23.58 -42.33 -23.70
C GLN A 90 -23.43 -43.78 -24.20
N CYS A 91 -24.34 -44.22 -25.08
CA CYS A 91 -24.26 -45.55 -25.69
C CYS A 91 -23.19 -45.61 -26.79
N GLU A 92 -22.31 -46.60 -26.73
CA GLU A 92 -21.21 -46.80 -27.70
C GLU A 92 -21.69 -47.24 -29.10
N ILE A 93 -22.94 -47.68 -29.23
CA ILE A 93 -23.51 -48.19 -30.49
C ILE A 93 -24.28 -47.09 -31.25
N CYS A 94 -25.06 -46.26 -30.56
CA CYS A 94 -25.90 -45.23 -31.20
C CYS A 94 -25.67 -43.80 -30.69
N CYS A 95 -24.72 -43.59 -29.79
CA CYS A 95 -24.32 -42.30 -29.24
C CYS A 95 -25.41 -41.48 -28.52
N LYS A 96 -26.59 -42.06 -28.26
CA LYS A 96 -27.63 -41.45 -27.43
C LYS A 96 -27.22 -41.44 -25.97
N GLN A 97 -27.59 -40.36 -25.26
CA GLN A 97 -27.49 -40.33 -23.80
C GLN A 97 -28.66 -41.10 -23.19
N VAL A 98 -28.34 -42.12 -22.40
CA VAL A 98 -29.31 -43.04 -21.81
C VAL A 98 -29.09 -43.07 -20.30
N LEU A 99 -30.17 -43.06 -19.54
CA LEU A 99 -30.11 -43.22 -18.08
C LEU A 99 -29.36 -44.51 -17.74
N LEU A 100 -28.47 -44.44 -16.75
CA LEU A 100 -27.66 -45.58 -16.34
C LEU A 100 -28.52 -46.78 -15.92
N ALA A 101 -29.70 -46.51 -15.34
CA ALA A 101 -30.72 -47.51 -15.01
C ALA A 101 -31.23 -48.30 -16.23
N ASP A 102 -31.36 -47.65 -17.39
CA ASP A 102 -31.91 -48.22 -18.61
C ASP A 102 -30.84 -48.69 -19.60
N PHE A 103 -29.57 -48.41 -19.33
CA PHE A 103 -28.45 -48.66 -20.23
C PHE A 103 -28.32 -50.12 -20.65
N ARG A 104 -28.55 -51.08 -19.72
CA ARG A 104 -28.51 -52.52 -20.03
C ARG A 104 -29.61 -52.94 -21.02
N ASN A 105 -30.81 -52.38 -20.89
CA ASN A 105 -31.94 -52.71 -21.76
C ASN A 105 -31.78 -52.05 -23.12
N HIS A 106 -31.34 -50.78 -23.12
CA HIS A 106 -30.99 -50.06 -24.33
C HIS A 106 -29.90 -50.78 -25.14
N HIS A 107 -28.79 -51.19 -24.50
CA HIS A 107 -27.68 -51.85 -25.19
C HIS A 107 -28.09 -53.17 -25.87
N LYS A 108 -29.05 -53.90 -25.29
CA LYS A 108 -29.62 -55.13 -25.90
C LYS A 108 -30.54 -54.86 -27.09
N ALA A 109 -31.27 -53.74 -27.08
CA ALA A 109 -32.25 -53.37 -28.12
C ALA A 109 -31.73 -52.34 -29.13
N CYS A 110 -30.47 -51.91 -29.01
CA CYS A 110 -29.89 -50.85 -29.83
C CYS A 110 -29.71 -51.32 -31.28
N LYS A 111 -30.45 -50.71 -32.22
CA LYS A 111 -30.32 -50.97 -33.66
C LYS A 111 -28.99 -50.43 -34.17
N LYS A 112 -28.20 -51.29 -34.84
CA LYS A 112 -26.94 -50.92 -35.49
C LYS A 112 -27.25 -50.44 -36.90
N GLU A 113 -27.43 -49.14 -37.10
CA GLU A 113 -27.61 -48.54 -38.43
C GLU A 113 -26.24 -48.07 -38.97
N ASN A 114 -25.91 -48.52 -40.17
CA ASN A 114 -24.77 -48.01 -40.93
C ASN A 114 -25.22 -46.77 -41.71
N THR A 115 -24.32 -45.79 -41.84
CA THR A 115 -24.53 -44.56 -42.59
C THR A 115 -23.32 -44.30 -43.49
N THR A 116 -23.48 -43.47 -44.51
CA THR A 116 -22.39 -43.08 -45.43
C THR A 116 -21.89 -41.69 -45.09
N CYS A 117 -20.58 -41.53 -45.01
CA CYS A 117 -19.96 -40.21 -44.84
C CYS A 117 -20.24 -39.32 -46.05
N ALA A 118 -20.75 -38.10 -45.82
CA ALA A 118 -21.04 -37.15 -46.89
C ALA A 118 -19.78 -36.59 -47.59
N TYR A 119 -18.61 -36.73 -46.96
CA TYR A 119 -17.34 -36.16 -47.40
C TYR A 119 -16.49 -37.14 -48.21
N CYS A 120 -16.32 -38.38 -47.73
CA CYS A 120 -15.50 -39.41 -48.39
C CYS A 120 -16.31 -40.59 -48.97
N LEU A 121 -17.63 -40.60 -48.80
CA LEU A 121 -18.57 -41.63 -49.28
C LEU A 121 -18.37 -43.05 -48.74
N LYS A 122 -17.53 -43.22 -47.71
CA LYS A 122 -17.31 -44.51 -47.06
C LYS A 122 -18.50 -44.90 -46.17
N SER A 123 -18.94 -46.16 -46.24
CA SER A 123 -19.97 -46.73 -45.36
C SER A 123 -19.37 -47.05 -43.98
N LEU A 124 -19.93 -46.45 -42.94
CA LEU A 124 -19.46 -46.51 -41.56
C LEU A 124 -20.64 -46.78 -40.61
N LYS A 125 -20.37 -47.22 -39.38
CA LYS A 125 -21.42 -47.23 -38.33
C LYS A 125 -21.70 -45.80 -37.87
N LEU A 126 -22.93 -45.50 -37.47
CA LEU A 126 -23.32 -44.14 -37.01
C LEU A 126 -22.40 -43.58 -35.90
N CYS A 127 -21.90 -44.44 -35.00
CA CYS A 127 -20.94 -44.07 -33.95
C CYS A 127 -19.49 -43.87 -34.44
N GLU A 128 -19.12 -44.47 -35.56
CA GLU A 128 -17.83 -44.27 -36.21
C GLU A 128 -17.85 -43.02 -37.11
N LEU A 129 -19.03 -42.53 -37.52
CA LEU A 129 -19.18 -41.29 -38.29
C LEU A 129 -18.73 -40.07 -37.48
N SER A 130 -19.14 -39.94 -36.20
CA SER A 130 -18.72 -38.78 -35.39
C SER A 130 -17.21 -38.73 -35.14
N LEU A 131 -16.57 -39.89 -34.97
CA LEU A 131 -15.10 -40.00 -34.81
C LEU A 131 -14.35 -39.84 -36.14
N HIS A 132 -15.01 -40.14 -37.26
CA HIS A 132 -14.48 -39.96 -38.60
C HIS A 132 -14.59 -38.50 -39.07
N GLU A 133 -15.67 -37.79 -38.71
CA GLU A 133 -15.82 -36.35 -38.95
C GLU A 133 -14.63 -35.57 -38.34
N ASP A 134 -14.11 -36.00 -37.19
CA ASP A 134 -12.94 -35.39 -36.54
C ASP A 134 -11.58 -35.70 -37.23
N ASN A 135 -11.51 -36.71 -38.12
CA ASN A 135 -10.24 -37.20 -38.73
C ASN A 135 -10.34 -37.45 -40.25
N CYS A 136 -11.29 -36.83 -40.95
CA CYS A 136 -11.47 -36.99 -42.39
C CYS A 136 -10.45 -36.13 -43.17
N GLY A 137 -9.30 -36.72 -43.53
CA GLY A 137 -8.12 -36.02 -44.07
C GLY A 137 -8.15 -35.61 -45.55
N GLU A 138 -9.20 -34.95 -46.04
CA GLU A 138 -9.07 -34.06 -47.20
C GLU A 138 -9.21 -32.59 -46.75
N ASP A 139 -8.27 -31.74 -47.15
CA ASP A 139 -8.15 -30.36 -46.66
C ASP A 139 -9.41 -29.54 -46.98
N GLU A 140 -10.19 -29.26 -45.95
CA GLU A 140 -11.38 -28.42 -46.04
C GLU A 140 -10.96 -26.95 -46.28
N LEU A 141 -11.33 -26.37 -47.42
CA LEU A 141 -11.16 -24.93 -47.65
C LEU A 141 -12.24 -24.19 -46.89
N THR A 142 -11.83 -23.38 -45.92
CA THR A 142 -12.71 -22.49 -45.16
C THR A 142 -12.76 -21.11 -45.80
N CYS A 143 -13.93 -20.47 -45.81
CA CYS A 143 -14.05 -19.09 -46.24
C CYS A 143 -13.12 -18.16 -45.44
N GLN A 144 -12.52 -17.16 -46.10
CA GLN A 144 -11.65 -16.15 -45.46
C GLN A 144 -12.34 -15.32 -44.37
N PHE A 145 -13.68 -15.32 -44.34
CA PHE A 145 -14.49 -14.65 -43.31
C PHE A 145 -14.98 -15.63 -42.22
N SER A 146 -14.41 -16.84 -42.14
CA SER A 146 -14.77 -17.85 -41.13
C SER A 146 -14.53 -17.36 -39.70
N ASP A 147 -13.43 -16.63 -39.46
CA ASP A 147 -13.10 -16.04 -38.14
C ASP A 147 -14.10 -14.99 -37.65
N ILE A 148 -14.92 -14.44 -38.55
CA ILE A 148 -15.96 -13.47 -38.22
C ILE A 148 -17.38 -14.03 -38.38
N GLY A 149 -17.51 -15.34 -38.62
CA GLY A 149 -18.79 -16.06 -38.52
C GLY A 149 -19.34 -16.65 -39.82
N CYS A 150 -18.61 -16.63 -40.93
CA CYS A 150 -19.06 -17.31 -42.15
C CYS A 150 -18.88 -18.85 -42.02
N PRO A 151 -19.95 -19.65 -42.07
CA PRO A 151 -19.87 -21.10 -41.87
C PRO A 151 -19.52 -21.85 -43.17
N PHE A 152 -19.23 -21.15 -44.28
CA PHE A 152 -19.04 -21.77 -45.58
C PHE A 152 -17.70 -22.50 -45.69
N ARG A 153 -17.77 -23.77 -46.08
CA ARG A 153 -16.64 -24.69 -46.21
C ARG A 153 -16.82 -25.58 -47.43
N VAL A 154 -15.75 -25.87 -48.15
CA VAL A 154 -15.81 -26.69 -49.37
C VAL A 154 -14.47 -27.36 -49.67
N ALA A 155 -14.49 -28.50 -50.36
CA ALA A 155 -13.27 -29.22 -50.75
C ALA A 155 -12.64 -28.71 -52.06
N LYS A 156 -13.37 -27.93 -52.87
CA LYS A 156 -12.95 -27.48 -54.21
C LYS A 156 -12.83 -25.96 -54.29
N LYS A 157 -11.72 -25.49 -54.86
CA LYS A 157 -11.40 -24.07 -54.96
C LYS A 157 -12.39 -23.29 -55.85
N GLU A 158 -12.87 -23.89 -56.93
CA GLU A 158 -13.81 -23.23 -57.86
C GLU A 158 -15.12 -22.87 -57.15
N LYS A 159 -15.61 -23.76 -56.28
CA LYS A 159 -16.82 -23.50 -55.47
C LYS A 159 -16.59 -22.45 -54.37
N MET A 160 -15.36 -22.27 -53.91
CA MET A 160 -15.00 -21.18 -53.01
C MET A 160 -15.03 -19.83 -53.74
N GLU A 161 -14.57 -19.79 -54.99
CA GLU A 161 -14.62 -18.57 -55.81
C GLU A 161 -16.06 -18.18 -56.16
N GLU A 162 -16.94 -19.14 -56.44
CA GLU A 162 -18.39 -18.90 -56.59
C GLU A 162 -19.01 -18.31 -55.31
N HIS A 163 -18.71 -18.85 -54.13
CA HIS A 163 -19.16 -18.30 -52.84
C HIS A 163 -18.67 -16.88 -52.58
N LEU A 164 -17.41 -16.58 -52.92
CA LEU A 164 -16.84 -15.23 -52.70
C LEU A 164 -17.39 -14.18 -53.68
N THR A 165 -17.93 -14.60 -54.82
CA THR A 165 -18.49 -13.71 -55.85
C THR A 165 -20.02 -13.66 -55.84
N ASP A 166 -20.68 -14.57 -55.13
CA ASP A 166 -22.13 -14.59 -54.95
C ASP A 166 -22.64 -13.33 -54.22
N PRO A 167 -23.57 -12.57 -54.81
CA PRO A 167 -24.07 -11.32 -54.22
C PRO A 167 -24.64 -11.47 -52.80
N PHE A 168 -25.27 -12.61 -52.51
CA PHE A 168 -25.84 -12.88 -51.19
C PHE A 168 -24.73 -13.10 -50.15
N SER A 169 -23.72 -13.90 -50.50
CA SER A 169 -22.55 -14.16 -49.67
C SER A 169 -21.74 -12.89 -49.39
N ILE A 170 -21.59 -12.00 -50.38
CA ILE A 170 -20.95 -10.68 -50.19
C ILE A 170 -21.71 -9.84 -49.16
N TYR A 171 -23.03 -9.74 -49.27
CA TYR A 171 -23.85 -8.99 -48.31
C TYR A 171 -23.72 -9.55 -46.90
N GLN A 172 -23.69 -10.88 -46.78
CA GLN A 172 -23.54 -11.56 -45.49
C GLN A 172 -22.15 -11.33 -44.87
N HIS A 173 -21.08 -11.35 -45.67
CA HIS A 173 -19.74 -10.99 -45.18
C HIS A 173 -19.66 -9.52 -44.73
N GLN A 174 -20.30 -8.59 -45.45
CA GLN A 174 -20.38 -7.17 -45.05
C GLN A 174 -21.10 -6.99 -43.70
N PHE A 175 -22.17 -7.75 -43.46
CA PHE A 175 -22.88 -7.75 -42.19
C PHE A 175 -21.97 -8.25 -41.05
N TYR A 176 -21.28 -9.38 -41.24
CA TYR A 176 -20.34 -9.90 -40.24
C TYR A 176 -19.19 -8.94 -39.93
N LEU A 177 -18.66 -8.25 -40.94
CA LEU A 177 -17.63 -7.23 -40.74
C LEU A 177 -18.14 -6.05 -39.90
N LYS A 178 -19.37 -5.60 -40.15
CA LYS A 178 -19.99 -4.51 -39.39
C LYS A 178 -20.23 -4.90 -37.93
N GLU A 179 -20.73 -6.10 -37.69
CA GLU A 179 -20.95 -6.63 -36.34
C GLU A 179 -19.63 -6.82 -35.58
N ALA A 180 -18.60 -7.40 -36.22
CA ALA A 180 -17.28 -7.57 -35.64
C ALA A 180 -16.63 -6.23 -35.27
N PHE A 181 -16.83 -5.18 -36.07
CA PHE A 181 -16.32 -3.83 -35.79
C PHE A 181 -17.04 -3.18 -34.60
N LEU A 182 -18.36 -3.33 -34.50
CA LEU A 182 -19.15 -2.81 -33.37
C LEU A 182 -18.81 -3.54 -32.06
N GLN A 183 -18.59 -4.86 -32.11
CA GLN A 183 -18.16 -5.65 -30.96
C GLN A 183 -16.76 -5.27 -30.48
N LYS A 184 -15.79 -5.08 -31.38
CA LYS A 184 -14.44 -4.61 -31.02
C LYS A 184 -14.43 -3.22 -30.40
N ASN A 185 -15.21 -2.27 -30.93
CA ASN A 185 -15.26 -0.91 -30.38
C ASN A 185 -15.95 -0.83 -29.01
N SER A 186 -17.01 -1.60 -28.79
CA SER A 186 -17.71 -1.64 -27.50
C SER A 186 -16.87 -2.33 -26.41
N SER A 187 -16.15 -3.40 -26.76
CA SER A 187 -15.23 -4.08 -25.85
C SER A 187 -13.95 -3.28 -25.59
N SER A 188 -13.37 -2.59 -26.59
CA SER A 188 -12.23 -1.66 -26.40
C SER A 188 -12.59 -0.54 -25.42
N ARG A 189 -13.71 0.17 -25.64
CA ARG A 189 -14.16 1.26 -24.75
C ARG A 189 -14.47 0.78 -23.34
N ALA A 190 -15.05 -0.42 -23.19
CA ALA A 190 -15.32 -1.00 -21.87
C ALA A 190 -14.05 -1.48 -21.17
N SER A 191 -13.00 -1.84 -21.91
CA SER A 191 -11.69 -2.20 -21.36
C SER A 191 -10.86 -0.98 -20.97
N GLU A 192 -10.84 0.06 -21.81
CA GLU A 192 -10.19 1.35 -21.53
C GLU A 192 -10.81 2.02 -20.31
N LYS A 193 -12.15 2.08 -20.23
CA LYS A 193 -12.84 2.63 -19.06
C LYS A 193 -12.51 1.88 -17.76
N ARG A 194 -12.40 0.54 -17.83
CA ARG A 194 -11.98 -0.28 -16.68
C ARG A 194 -10.53 0.00 -16.27
N GLN A 195 -9.64 0.20 -17.24
CA GLN A 195 -8.25 0.58 -16.97
C GLN A 195 -8.14 1.98 -16.36
N ASP A 196 -8.92 2.94 -16.86
CA ASP A 196 -8.97 4.32 -16.32
C ASP A 196 -9.52 4.36 -14.89
N ASP A 197 -10.60 3.63 -14.61
CA ASP A 197 -11.17 3.51 -13.26
C ASP A 197 -10.16 2.88 -12.29
N GLN A 198 -9.40 1.88 -12.76
CA GLN A 198 -8.36 1.22 -11.96
C GLN A 198 -7.14 2.12 -11.75
N LEU A 199 -6.73 2.91 -12.75
CA LEU A 199 -5.68 3.93 -12.62
C LEU A 199 -6.09 5.02 -11.62
N ALA A 200 -7.32 5.49 -11.67
CA ALA A 200 -7.84 6.47 -10.72
C ALA A 200 -7.85 5.92 -9.28
N TYR A 201 -8.27 4.66 -9.10
CA TYR A 201 -8.20 3.99 -7.81
C TYR A 201 -6.77 3.86 -7.28
N LEU A 202 -5.83 3.42 -8.14
CA LEU A 202 -4.41 3.27 -7.80
C LEU A 202 -3.78 4.62 -7.44
N ASN A 203 -4.04 5.68 -8.21
CA ASN A 203 -3.52 7.03 -7.92
C ASN A 203 -4.02 7.56 -6.58
N ASN A 204 -5.31 7.37 -6.26
CA ASN A 204 -5.86 7.74 -4.96
C ASN A 204 -5.23 6.90 -3.82
N LYS A 205 -4.96 5.61 -4.06
CA LYS A 205 -4.28 4.73 -3.11
C LYS A 205 -2.83 5.20 -2.86
N VAL A 206 -2.11 5.55 -3.92
CA VAL A 206 -0.73 6.05 -3.85
C VAL A 206 -0.70 7.36 -3.07
N SER A 207 -1.53 8.33 -3.41
CA SER A 207 -1.59 9.62 -2.70
C SER A 207 -1.94 9.43 -1.21
N TYR A 208 -2.86 8.51 -0.89
CA TYR A 208 -3.16 8.16 0.50
C TYR A 208 -1.95 7.53 1.20
N LEU A 209 -1.28 6.56 0.58
CA LEU A 209 -0.09 5.91 1.13
C LEU A 209 1.07 6.90 1.30
N GLU A 210 1.30 7.80 0.35
CA GLU A 210 2.27 8.89 0.46
C GLU A 210 1.97 9.76 1.67
N SER A 211 0.70 10.15 1.89
CA SER A 211 0.32 10.92 3.08
C SER A 211 0.54 10.16 4.40
N VAL A 212 0.40 8.83 4.39
CA VAL A 212 0.66 7.98 5.56
C VAL A 212 2.16 7.83 5.79
N VAL A 213 2.95 7.61 4.73
CA VAL A 213 4.40 7.54 4.78
C VAL A 213 4.98 8.87 5.25
N GLU A 214 4.47 10.00 4.80
CA GLU A 214 4.89 11.32 5.26
C GLU A 214 4.57 11.53 6.74
N LYS A 215 3.37 11.13 7.19
CA LYS A 215 3.00 11.17 8.62
C LYS A 215 3.86 10.22 9.46
N GLN A 216 4.18 9.03 8.95
CA GLN A 216 5.06 8.07 9.62
C GLN A 216 6.51 8.54 9.63
N ALA A 217 7.00 9.16 8.55
CA ALA A 217 8.31 9.77 8.45
C ALA A 217 8.43 10.93 9.44
N ASN A 218 7.44 11.82 9.52
CA ASN A 218 7.39 12.87 10.53
C ASN A 218 7.33 12.31 11.96
N HIS A 219 6.65 11.18 12.18
CA HIS A 219 6.62 10.50 13.48
C HIS A 219 7.95 9.81 13.80
N LEU A 220 8.64 9.25 12.80
CA LEU A 220 9.97 8.66 12.94
C LEU A 220 11.03 9.75 13.11
N ASP A 221 10.94 10.88 12.43
CA ASP A 221 11.79 12.05 12.62
C ASP A 221 11.54 12.68 13.98
N ASN A 222 10.30 12.80 14.44
CA ASN A 222 10.01 13.25 15.82
C ASN A 222 10.49 12.25 16.89
N ASN A 223 10.51 10.95 16.58
CA ASN A 223 11.03 9.92 17.49
C ASN A 223 12.56 9.76 17.41
N ASN A 224 13.20 10.03 16.28
CA ASN A 224 14.65 9.88 16.06
C ASN A 224 15.43 11.19 16.16
N SER A 225 14.80 12.36 16.12
CA SER A 225 15.46 13.67 16.29
C SER A 225 16.00 13.93 17.71
N GLY A 226 15.96 12.93 18.60
CA GLY A 226 16.56 12.97 19.93
C GLY A 226 17.22 11.68 20.41
N LEU A 227 17.36 10.64 19.58
CA LEU A 227 17.84 9.33 20.04
C LEU A 227 19.28 9.04 19.62
N ASN A 228 20.17 9.45 20.54
CA ASN A 228 21.41 8.80 20.99
C ASN A 228 22.76 9.47 20.70
N GLU A 229 23.06 10.07 19.55
CA GLU A 229 24.43 10.62 19.39
C GLU A 229 24.65 11.90 20.22
N GLU A 230 23.73 12.86 20.18
CA GLU A 230 23.88 14.15 20.88
C GLU A 230 23.75 14.02 22.40
N ARG A 231 22.96 13.04 22.88
CA ARG A 231 22.79 12.74 24.32
C ARG A 231 23.99 12.00 24.91
N TYR A 232 24.63 11.14 24.13
CA TYR A 232 25.79 10.36 24.55
C TYR A 232 27.08 10.95 23.99
N CYS A 233 27.13 12.28 23.84
CA CYS A 233 28.30 13.00 23.34
C CYS A 233 29.32 13.34 24.45
N PHE A 234 28.95 13.14 25.72
CA PHE A 234 29.81 13.32 26.90
C PHE A 234 30.57 14.65 26.90
N GLY A 235 29.84 15.75 26.65
CA GLY A 235 30.38 17.10 26.62
C GLY A 235 31.25 17.41 25.41
N ARG A 236 31.37 16.50 24.43
CA ARG A 236 32.07 16.73 23.16
C ARG A 236 31.06 16.86 22.03
N TYR A 237 31.09 17.97 21.31
CA TYR A 237 30.13 18.24 20.25
C TYR A 237 30.80 18.89 19.04
N ILE A 238 30.36 18.54 17.84
CA ILE A 238 30.83 19.12 16.59
C ILE A 238 29.63 19.68 15.84
N TRP A 239 29.66 20.97 15.57
CA TRP A 239 28.63 21.68 14.83
C TRP A 239 29.16 22.09 13.46
N LYS A 240 28.49 21.62 12.41
CA LYS A 240 28.69 22.09 11.03
C LYS A 240 27.68 23.18 10.71
N VAL A 241 28.15 24.41 10.55
CA VAL A 241 27.35 25.55 10.10
C VAL A 241 27.37 25.58 8.58
N TYR A 242 26.23 25.29 7.96
CA TYR A 242 26.07 25.22 6.52
C TYR A 242 24.65 25.63 6.11
N PRO A 243 24.45 26.27 4.95
CA PRO A 243 25.45 26.91 4.10
C PRO A 243 25.84 28.30 4.62
N VAL A 244 27.15 28.56 4.83
CA VAL A 244 27.65 29.80 5.45
C VAL A 244 27.27 31.05 4.65
N ASP A 245 27.38 31.02 3.33
CA ASP A 245 27.13 32.18 2.47
C ASP A 245 25.69 32.68 2.59
N GLU A 246 24.71 31.77 2.51
CA GLU A 246 23.29 32.10 2.62
C GLU A 246 22.94 32.60 4.03
N LEU A 247 23.44 31.90 5.06
CA LEU A 247 23.21 32.27 6.44
C LEU A 247 23.82 33.65 6.75
N ARG A 248 24.99 33.95 6.21
CA ARG A 248 25.64 35.25 6.35
C ARG A 248 24.89 36.33 5.58
N GLN A 249 24.45 36.07 4.35
CA GLN A 249 23.65 37.02 3.57
C GLN A 249 22.37 37.41 4.33
N LYS A 250 21.66 36.42 4.88
CA LYS A 250 20.49 36.65 5.74
C LYS A 250 20.82 37.45 7.01
N ALA A 251 22.00 37.27 7.58
CA ALA A 251 22.45 38.04 8.73
C ALA A 251 22.77 39.51 8.37
N VAL A 252 23.43 39.74 7.24
CA VAL A 252 23.73 41.09 6.70
C VAL A 252 22.44 41.84 6.37
N LEU A 253 21.47 41.17 5.74
CA LEU A 253 20.15 41.73 5.44
C LEU A 253 19.27 41.93 6.69
N GLY A 254 19.70 41.46 7.86
CA GLY A 254 18.94 41.54 9.10
C GLY A 254 17.75 40.59 9.20
N ILE A 255 17.49 39.75 8.18
CA ILE A 255 16.40 38.77 8.14
C ILE A 255 16.55 37.74 9.26
N LYS A 256 17.77 37.22 9.45
CA LYS A 256 18.08 36.26 10.51
C LYS A 256 19.49 36.51 11.03
N ARG A 257 19.60 37.25 12.14
CA ARG A 257 20.89 37.72 12.69
C ARG A 257 21.73 36.65 13.38
N SER A 258 21.12 35.53 13.80
CA SER A 258 21.81 34.46 14.52
C SER A 258 21.32 33.08 14.10
N VAL A 259 22.20 32.10 14.24
CA VAL A 259 21.93 30.67 14.01
C VAL A 259 22.29 29.91 15.26
N HIS A 260 21.52 28.87 15.59
CA HIS A 260 21.76 28.03 16.75
C HIS A 260 22.04 26.59 16.32
N SER A 261 22.85 25.88 17.10
CA SER A 261 23.05 24.44 16.92
C SER A 261 21.88 23.63 17.51
N SER A 262 21.84 22.34 17.19
CA SER A 262 21.13 21.35 18.00
C SER A 262 21.62 21.35 19.45
N SER A 263 20.82 20.78 20.35
CA SER A 263 21.19 20.64 21.76
C SER A 263 22.10 19.44 21.98
N PHE A 264 23.10 19.58 22.84
CA PHE A 264 24.00 18.49 23.21
C PHE A 264 24.18 18.45 24.72
N TYR A 265 24.71 17.35 25.25
CA TYR A 265 24.71 17.08 26.69
C TYR A 265 26.10 16.80 27.23
N THR A 266 26.33 17.19 28.49
CA THR A 266 27.59 16.88 29.18
C THR A 266 27.70 15.40 29.57
N SER A 267 26.56 14.74 29.80
CA SER A 267 26.41 13.30 29.98
C SER A 267 24.97 12.88 29.65
N PRO A 268 24.62 11.57 29.59
CA PRO A 268 23.26 11.15 29.25
C PRO A 268 22.15 11.71 30.15
N HIS A 269 22.50 12.06 31.39
CA HIS A 269 21.61 12.69 32.39
C HIS A 269 22.15 14.06 32.86
N GLY A 270 23.04 14.66 32.07
CA GLY A 270 23.76 15.89 32.42
C GLY A 270 23.10 17.17 31.88
N TYR A 271 23.87 18.26 31.93
CA TYR A 271 23.40 19.57 31.49
C TYR A 271 23.17 19.60 29.98
N LYS A 272 22.05 20.19 29.56
CA LYS A 272 21.71 20.42 28.15
C LYS A 272 22.22 21.79 27.71
N MET A 273 22.92 21.83 26.58
CA MET A 273 23.52 23.07 26.06
C MET A 273 23.31 23.20 24.54
N SER A 274 23.50 24.40 24.03
CA SER A 274 23.50 24.70 22.59
C SER A 274 24.45 25.85 22.27
N LEU A 275 24.85 25.96 21.01
CA LEU A 275 25.65 27.08 20.51
C LEU A 275 24.78 28.09 19.78
N ARG A 276 25.25 29.33 19.74
CA ARG A 276 24.74 30.42 18.92
C ARG A 276 25.89 31.09 18.18
N ILE A 277 25.78 31.22 16.87
CA ILE A 277 26.72 31.99 16.05
C ILE A 277 26.01 33.18 15.40
N ASN A 278 26.72 34.30 15.33
CA ASN A 278 26.34 35.49 14.59
C ASN A 278 27.40 35.74 13.51
N LEU A 279 27.11 35.31 12.28
CA LEU A 279 28.04 35.38 11.13
C LEU A 279 28.32 36.81 10.63
N ASN A 280 27.63 37.81 11.19
CA ASN A 280 27.84 39.22 10.89
C ASN A 280 28.10 40.07 12.16
N GLY A 281 28.44 39.42 13.27
CA GLY A 281 28.71 40.08 14.54
C GLY A 281 27.46 40.55 15.28
N ILE A 282 27.67 41.08 16.49
CA ILE A 282 26.64 41.72 17.33
C ILE A 282 27.16 43.04 17.91
N ASP A 283 26.26 43.97 18.22
CA ASP A 283 26.57 45.21 18.93
C ASP A 283 27.78 45.96 18.31
N SER A 284 28.83 46.22 19.09
CA SER A 284 30.06 46.91 18.63
C SER A 284 30.87 46.15 17.57
N SER A 285 30.65 44.83 17.49
CA SER A 285 31.34 43.92 16.56
C SER A 285 30.58 43.68 15.24
N LEU A 286 29.41 44.31 15.08
CA LEU A 286 28.58 44.19 13.88
C LEU A 286 29.38 44.58 12.62
N ASN A 287 29.30 43.76 11.58
CA ASN A 287 30.04 43.88 10.31
C ASN A 287 31.58 43.80 10.45
N LYS A 288 32.11 43.43 11.62
CA LYS A 288 33.57 43.36 11.85
C LYS A 288 34.04 41.95 12.19
N CYS A 289 33.34 41.28 13.09
CA CYS A 289 33.75 39.97 13.61
C CYS A 289 32.59 38.96 13.58
N ILE A 290 32.93 37.68 13.64
CA ILE A 290 31.98 36.62 13.99
C ILE A 290 31.90 36.54 15.50
N SER A 291 30.69 36.37 16.01
CA SER A 291 30.44 36.14 17.44
C SER A 291 29.97 34.70 17.66
N LEU A 292 30.41 34.08 18.76
CA LEU A 292 30.05 32.71 19.14
C LEU A 292 29.77 32.63 20.64
N PHE A 293 28.65 32.01 20.99
CA PHE A 293 28.20 31.85 22.37
C PHE A 293 27.73 30.42 22.62
N ILE A 294 27.93 29.96 23.84
CA ILE A 294 27.25 28.79 24.39
C ILE A 294 26.08 29.24 25.27
N HIS A 295 25.02 28.46 25.29
CA HIS A 295 23.85 28.68 26.11
C HIS A 295 23.46 27.40 26.83
N ILE A 296 23.14 27.53 28.12
CA ILE A 296 22.46 26.49 28.88
C ILE A 296 20.98 26.46 28.49
N MET A 297 20.47 25.25 28.30
CA MET A 297 19.07 24.95 27.98
C MET A 297 18.42 24.17 29.11
N GLN A 298 17.10 24.28 29.24
CA GLN A 298 16.35 23.46 30.19
C GLN A 298 16.46 21.99 29.82
N GLY A 299 17.04 21.20 30.72
CA GLY A 299 17.18 19.75 30.63
C GLY A 299 16.16 19.01 31.48
N GLU A 300 15.97 17.72 31.19
CA GLU A 300 15.00 16.86 31.89
C GLU A 300 15.46 16.51 33.32
N TYR A 301 16.76 16.65 33.60
CA TYR A 301 17.38 16.29 34.88
C TYR A 301 17.87 17.49 35.68
N ASP A 302 17.49 18.71 35.30
CA ASP A 302 17.97 19.95 35.93
C ASP A 302 17.69 20.02 37.44
N ASP A 303 16.67 19.32 37.96
CA ASP A 303 16.36 19.23 39.39
C ASP A 303 17.38 18.41 40.19
N TYR A 304 18.13 17.53 39.53
CA TYR A 304 19.12 16.65 40.15
C TYR A 304 20.57 17.13 39.93
N LEU A 305 20.75 18.20 39.17
CA LEU A 305 22.05 18.78 38.84
C LEU A 305 22.40 19.95 39.76
N SER A 306 23.70 20.25 39.87
CA SER A 306 24.18 21.37 40.67
C SER A 306 24.07 22.68 39.90
N TRP A 307 23.59 23.72 40.57
CA TRP A 307 23.47 25.05 39.98
C TRP A 307 24.12 26.13 40.85
N PRO A 308 24.71 27.17 40.24
CA PRO A 308 24.92 27.37 38.80
C PRO A 308 25.93 26.37 38.22
N PHE A 309 25.89 26.16 36.90
CA PHE A 309 26.81 25.26 36.20
C PHE A 309 28.27 25.65 36.48
N ARG A 310 29.10 24.65 36.81
CA ARG A 310 30.54 24.80 37.09
C ARG A 310 31.34 23.87 36.19
N GLY A 311 32.33 24.42 35.50
CA GLY A 311 33.15 23.69 34.56
C GLY A 311 34.02 24.57 33.67
N THR A 312 34.77 23.89 32.81
CA THR A 312 35.54 24.51 31.73
C THR A 312 34.91 24.16 30.39
N ILE A 313 34.63 25.19 29.60
CA ILE A 313 34.09 25.07 28.24
C ILE A 313 35.19 25.49 27.27
N THR A 314 35.59 24.60 26.37
CA THR A 314 36.52 24.90 25.27
C THR A 314 35.73 25.02 23.98
N LEU A 315 35.79 26.19 23.34
CA LEU A 315 35.24 26.44 22.02
C LEU A 315 36.37 26.44 21.01
N THR A 316 36.21 25.70 19.92
CA THR A 316 37.20 25.63 18.85
C THR A 316 36.52 25.94 17.52
N LEU A 317 36.92 27.02 16.88
CA LEU A 317 36.61 27.25 15.48
C LEU A 317 37.70 26.56 14.65
N VAL A 318 37.31 25.55 13.88
CA VAL A 318 38.25 24.69 13.17
C VAL A 318 38.84 25.44 11.98
N GLY A 319 40.17 25.54 11.96
CA GLY A 319 40.94 26.04 10.83
C GLY A 319 40.81 25.08 9.64
N GLN A 320 40.60 25.63 8.45
CA GLN A 320 40.44 24.84 7.23
C GLN A 320 41.49 25.24 6.20
N ASN A 321 41.73 24.40 5.19
CA ASN A 321 42.72 24.65 4.14
C ASN A 321 44.15 24.89 4.66
N GLY A 322 44.53 24.22 5.76
CA GLY A 322 45.87 24.31 6.35
C GLY A 322 46.07 25.48 7.32
N HIS A 323 45.01 26.23 7.66
CA HIS A 323 45.04 27.21 8.73
C HIS A 323 44.83 26.58 10.11
N ASP A 324 45.39 27.21 11.13
CA ASP A 324 45.28 26.78 12.53
C ASP A 324 43.87 26.99 13.10
N ASP A 325 43.52 26.16 14.08
CA ASP A 325 42.31 26.29 14.88
C ASP A 325 42.36 27.54 15.77
N VAL A 326 41.23 28.23 15.91
CA VAL A 326 41.05 29.22 16.98
C VAL A 326 40.43 28.53 18.18
N VAL A 327 41.16 28.47 19.29
CA VAL A 327 40.76 27.77 20.52
C VAL A 327 40.59 28.77 21.65
N GLU A 328 39.40 28.77 22.24
CA GLU A 328 39.04 29.65 23.35
C GLU A 328 38.57 28.86 24.56
N ILE A 329 39.08 29.19 25.74
CA ILE A 329 38.78 28.47 26.99
C ILE A 329 38.01 29.37 27.95
N LEU A 330 36.77 28.99 28.20
CA LEU A 330 35.81 29.66 29.05
C LEU A 330 35.70 28.94 30.39
N LYS A 331 36.19 29.56 31.47
CA LYS A 331 35.92 29.09 32.84
C LYS A 331 34.62 29.69 33.34
N THR A 332 33.70 28.85 33.79
CA THR A 332 32.40 29.30 34.32
C THR A 332 32.59 30.14 35.58
N ARG A 333 31.75 31.15 35.76
CA ARG A 333 31.71 31.95 37.00
C ARG A 333 30.30 31.90 37.58
N THR A 334 30.21 31.57 38.86
CA THR A 334 28.94 31.30 39.56
C THR A 334 28.03 32.53 39.70
N ASN A 335 28.52 33.74 39.41
CA ASN A 335 27.72 34.97 39.45
C ASN A 335 27.15 35.38 38.08
N LEU A 336 27.44 34.63 37.00
CA LEU A 336 26.96 34.95 35.67
C LEU A 336 25.63 34.26 35.38
N ALA A 337 24.60 35.06 35.08
CA ALA A 337 23.25 34.58 34.77
C ALA A 337 23.20 33.58 33.60
N ALA A 338 24.21 33.56 32.72
CA ALA A 338 24.32 32.57 31.64
C ALA A 338 24.39 31.12 32.16
N PHE A 339 24.84 30.92 33.40
CA PHE A 339 25.07 29.61 34.01
C PHE A 339 24.06 29.22 35.09
N PHE A 340 23.05 30.05 35.33
CA PHE A 340 22.01 29.75 36.30
C PHE A 340 21.10 28.63 35.78
N LYS A 341 20.35 28.01 36.69
CA LYS A 341 19.31 27.05 36.34
C LYS A 341 18.31 27.70 35.37
N PRO A 342 18.07 27.10 34.19
CA PRO A 342 17.11 27.62 33.23
C PRO A 342 15.69 27.70 33.78
N ASN A 343 15.00 28.79 33.46
CA ASN A 343 13.58 29.01 33.77
C ASN A 343 12.71 29.05 32.49
N GLY A 344 13.26 28.59 31.38
CA GLY A 344 12.60 28.46 30.07
C GLY A 344 13.51 27.67 29.14
N VAL A 345 13.13 27.56 27.86
CA VAL A 345 13.82 26.71 26.86
C VAL A 345 15.34 26.90 26.86
N ARG A 346 15.81 28.14 27.07
CA ARG A 346 17.22 28.50 27.11
C ARG A 346 17.45 29.75 27.96
N ASN A 347 18.60 29.83 28.63
CA ASN A 347 19.05 31.06 29.29
C ASN A 347 19.18 32.21 28.28
N TYR A 348 18.56 33.34 28.60
CA TYR A 348 18.53 34.53 27.74
C TYR A 348 19.93 35.12 27.48
N LYS A 349 20.85 34.98 28.45
CA LYS A 349 22.27 35.28 28.28
C LYS A 349 23.01 34.03 27.82
N GLY A 350 23.75 34.18 26.72
CA GLY A 350 24.81 33.24 26.35
C GLY A 350 26.15 33.72 26.90
N PHE A 351 27.10 32.80 27.04
CA PHE A 351 28.48 33.12 27.39
C PHE A 351 29.41 32.80 26.22
N GLY A 352 30.36 33.67 25.93
CA GLY A 352 31.24 33.51 24.78
C GLY A 352 31.79 34.85 24.29
N TYR A 353 32.14 34.92 23.02
CA TYR A 353 32.91 36.01 22.43
C TYR A 353 32.07 36.78 21.43
N MET A 354 32.00 38.10 21.63
CA MET A 354 31.43 39.01 20.63
C MET A 354 32.37 39.15 19.42
N GLU A 355 33.68 39.11 19.66
CA GLU A 355 34.73 39.29 18.66
C GLU A 355 35.61 38.04 18.62
N LEU A 356 35.09 36.92 18.10
CA LEU A 356 35.85 35.66 18.03
C LEU A 356 36.91 35.72 16.92
N VAL A 357 36.48 35.99 15.68
CA VAL A 357 37.37 36.13 14.53
C VAL A 357 36.95 37.29 13.63
N PRO A 358 37.89 38.05 13.07
CA PRO A 358 37.59 39.08 12.08
C PRO A 358 36.96 38.51 10.80
N LEU A 359 35.94 39.18 10.25
CA LEU A 359 35.21 38.71 9.06
C LEU A 359 36.09 38.62 7.81
N ASN A 360 37.10 39.47 7.68
CA ASN A 360 38.07 39.41 6.58
C ASN A 360 38.92 38.12 6.58
N THR A 361 39.00 37.43 7.72
CA THR A 361 39.71 36.13 7.84
C THR A 361 38.79 34.92 7.69
N LEU A 362 37.48 35.12 7.43
CA LEU A 362 36.50 34.04 7.41
C LEU A 362 36.85 32.92 6.41
N GLY A 363 37.47 33.26 5.28
CA GLY A 363 37.90 32.29 4.27
C GLY A 363 38.86 31.22 4.81
N ASN A 364 39.58 31.49 5.90
CA ASN A 364 40.50 30.55 6.53
C ASN A 364 39.77 29.42 7.29
N TYR A 365 38.47 29.60 7.58
CA TYR A 365 37.68 28.69 8.43
C TYR A 365 36.49 28.06 7.69
N VAL A 366 36.37 28.32 6.39
CA VAL A 366 35.26 27.83 5.54
C VAL A 366 35.83 26.99 4.40
N LYS A 367 35.31 25.78 4.24
CA LYS A 367 35.52 24.92 3.07
C LYS A 367 34.18 24.34 2.66
N ASP A 368 33.94 24.24 1.36
CA ASP A 368 32.69 23.69 0.81
C ASP A 368 31.44 24.34 1.46
N ASN A 369 31.50 25.68 1.61
CA ASN A 369 30.47 26.51 2.25
C ASN A 369 30.10 26.11 3.70
N THR A 370 31.02 25.41 4.38
CA THR A 370 30.82 24.85 5.72
C THR A 370 31.86 25.40 6.69
N LEU A 371 31.38 25.92 7.82
CA LEU A 371 32.19 26.29 8.97
C LEU A 371 32.00 25.26 10.08
N VAL A 372 33.07 24.87 10.76
CA VAL A 372 33.01 23.80 11.78
C VAL A 372 33.40 24.37 13.15
N VAL A 373 32.52 24.18 14.13
CA VAL A 373 32.76 24.52 15.53
C VAL A 373 32.81 23.24 16.36
N ARG A 374 33.87 23.04 17.12
CA ARG A 374 34.00 21.96 18.10
C ARG A 374 33.88 22.51 19.51
N VAL A 375 33.23 21.75 20.38
CA VAL A 375 33.06 22.08 21.80
C VAL A 375 33.56 20.91 22.64
N LYS A 376 34.22 21.23 23.74
CA LYS A 376 34.53 20.29 24.82
C LYS A 376 34.15 20.90 26.16
N ILE A 377 33.35 20.20 26.94
CA ILE A 377 32.94 20.57 28.29
C ILE A 377 33.58 19.60 29.29
N VAL A 378 34.13 20.16 30.35
CA VAL A 378 34.63 19.41 31.52
C VAL A 378 33.95 20.01 32.75
N GLU A 379 33.14 19.21 33.44
CA GLU A 379 32.52 19.57 34.72
C GLU A 379 33.57 19.56 35.85
N GLU A 380 33.36 20.38 36.88
CA GLU A 380 34.21 20.45 38.08
C GLU A 380 33.83 19.44 39.16
#